data_AF-E0Q7X4-F1
#
_entry.id   AF-E0Q7X4-F1
#
_cell.length_a   1.000
_cell.length_b   1.000
_cell.length_c   1.000
_cell.angle_alpha   90.00
_cell.angle_beta   90.00
_cell.angle_gamma   90.00
#
_symmetry.space_group_name_H-M   'P 1'
#
loop_
_entity.id
_entity.type
_entity.pdbx_description
1 polymer ?
#
loop_
_entity_poly.entity_id
_entity_poly.type
_entity_poly.pdbx_seq_one_letter_code
_entity_poly.pdbx_strand_id
1 'polypeptide(L)'
;MSIDQTGTPEPNDPALIPISKRSLFTPSADVAVEQHSATPYVSRTAYGTAIVEGRLTSPSARVPEIIAQRCGGITVKGHTLKSFAYTTDAVIIRNTNANAILAVYPFTGEPVITQALLTVAQMPLFVGVGGGTTTGPRVAELAMVAEMQGAAGVVINAPAPAETIETTMSMIDIPVIATVTEDDEVTECKIIAGAAIINVAAGARTAQVVSSIREHHPEIPILASGGGSEERILATIDAGADAITWTPPSAQQMQSQMMAKYRGEA
;
A
#
# COMPACT_ATOMS: atom_id res chain seq x y z
N MET A 1 -86.79 -18.04 7.31
CA MET A 1 -86.57 -16.68 7.82
C MET A 1 -85.07 -16.48 7.88
N SER A 2 -84.55 -15.69 6.95
CA SER A 2 -83.14 -15.29 6.87
C SER A 2 -83.02 -13.89 7.44
N ILE A 3 -82.16 -13.71 8.43
CA ILE A 3 -81.64 -12.39 8.84
C ILE A 3 -80.19 -12.58 9.25
N ASP A 4 -79.35 -11.70 8.70
CA ASP A 4 -77.91 -11.55 8.81
C ASP A 4 -77.33 -11.58 10.23
N GLN A 5 -76.07 -12.00 10.33
CA GLN A 5 -75.06 -11.14 10.96
C GLN A 5 -73.77 -11.13 10.12
N THR A 6 -73.53 -9.96 9.55
CA THR A 6 -72.28 -9.47 8.97
C THR A 6 -71.18 -9.41 10.03
N GLY A 7 -70.11 -10.19 9.84
CA GLY A 7 -68.81 -9.96 10.48
C GLY A 7 -67.89 -9.24 9.50
N THR A 8 -67.50 -8.01 9.84
CA THR A 8 -66.51 -7.19 9.13
C THR A 8 -65.13 -7.88 9.04
N PRO A 9 -64.36 -7.68 7.96
CA PRO A 9 -62.99 -8.20 7.88
C PRO A 9 -62.08 -7.38 8.82
N GLU A 10 -61.35 -8.06 9.72
CA GLU A 10 -60.26 -7.41 10.46
C GLU A 10 -59.09 -7.10 9.49
N PRO A 11 -58.49 -5.90 9.57
CA PRO A 11 -57.28 -5.57 8.84
C PRO A 11 -56.04 -5.99 9.67
N ASN A 12 -54.98 -6.42 8.98
CA ASN A 12 -53.65 -6.79 9.49
C ASN A 12 -53.48 -8.17 10.11
N ASP A 13 -53.64 -9.21 9.29
CA ASP A 13 -52.71 -10.34 9.41
C ASP A 13 -51.52 -10.04 8.48
N PRO A 14 -50.27 -9.89 8.98
CA PRO A 14 -49.13 -9.71 8.09
C PRO A 14 -49.02 -10.96 7.22
N ALA A 15 -49.17 -10.80 5.91
CA ALA A 15 -49.05 -11.89 4.96
C ALA A 15 -47.72 -12.63 5.24
N LEU A 16 -47.81 -13.84 5.80
CA LEU A 16 -46.67 -14.71 6.01
C LEU A 16 -46.02 -14.92 4.65
N ILE A 17 -44.83 -14.33 4.44
CA ILE A 17 -44.04 -14.55 3.24
C ILE A 17 -43.82 -16.06 3.17
N PRO A 18 -44.33 -16.76 2.14
CA PRO A 18 -44.16 -18.20 2.05
C PRO A 18 -42.69 -18.48 1.72
N ILE A 19 -41.89 -18.74 2.75
CA ILE A 19 -40.48 -19.10 2.58
C ILE A 19 -40.43 -20.58 2.17
N SER A 20 -40.31 -20.84 0.87
CA SER A 20 -40.01 -22.18 0.35
C SER A 20 -38.68 -22.67 0.93
N LYS A 21 -38.62 -23.90 1.48
CA LYS A 21 -37.37 -24.51 1.98
C LYS A 21 -36.25 -24.58 0.93
N ARG A 22 -36.59 -24.58 -0.37
CA ARG A 22 -35.61 -24.48 -1.47
C ARG A 22 -34.94 -23.10 -1.57
N SER A 23 -35.59 -22.06 -1.04
CA SER A 23 -35.10 -20.67 -1.03
C SER A 23 -34.18 -20.36 0.16
N LEU A 24 -34.26 -21.15 1.25
CA LEU A 24 -33.49 -20.92 2.47
C LEU A 24 -31.99 -21.25 2.32
N PHE A 25 -31.64 -22.09 1.35
CA PHE A 25 -30.28 -22.61 1.16
C PHE A 25 -29.94 -22.58 -0.33
N THR A 26 -29.87 -21.39 -0.91
CA THR A 26 -29.14 -21.22 -2.18
C THR A 26 -27.69 -21.62 -1.93
N PRO A 27 -27.09 -22.52 -2.72
CA PRO A 27 -25.67 -22.85 -2.59
C PRO A 27 -24.84 -21.57 -2.61
N SER A 28 -23.94 -21.41 -1.64
CA SER A 28 -23.02 -20.25 -1.60
C SER A 28 -22.21 -20.09 -2.90
N ALA A 29 -22.05 -21.16 -3.67
CA ALA A 29 -21.41 -21.15 -4.98
C ALA A 29 -22.12 -20.27 -6.01
N ASP A 30 -23.45 -20.13 -5.91
CA ASP A 30 -24.26 -19.33 -6.86
C ASP A 30 -24.20 -17.82 -6.54
N VAL A 31 -23.73 -17.45 -5.35
CA VAL A 31 -23.59 -16.06 -4.86
C VAL A 31 -22.12 -15.61 -4.84
N ALA A 32 -21.17 -16.55 -4.97
CA ALA A 32 -19.76 -16.23 -4.99
C ALA A 32 -19.40 -15.44 -6.27
N VAL A 33 -18.94 -14.20 -6.11
CA VAL A 33 -18.48 -13.36 -7.24
C VAL A 33 -17.25 -13.96 -7.92
N GLU A 34 -16.47 -14.75 -7.19
CA GLU A 34 -15.29 -15.45 -7.71
C GLU A 34 -15.58 -16.95 -7.81
N GLN A 35 -15.56 -17.48 -9.04
CA GLN A 35 -15.64 -18.91 -9.28
C GLN A 35 -14.31 -19.57 -8.91
N HIS A 36 -14.36 -20.54 -7.99
CA HIS A 36 -13.18 -21.25 -7.51
C HIS A 36 -12.53 -22.08 -8.62
N SER A 37 -11.37 -21.66 -9.11
CA SER A 37 -10.50 -22.54 -9.90
C SER A 37 -9.89 -23.61 -8.99
N ALA A 38 -9.94 -24.87 -9.42
CA ALA A 38 -9.30 -25.99 -8.72
C ALA A 38 -7.76 -25.94 -8.81
N THR A 39 -7.19 -25.06 -9.63
CA THR A 39 -5.74 -24.96 -9.87
C THR A 39 -5.22 -23.55 -9.61
N PRO A 40 -4.02 -23.39 -9.02
CA PRO A 40 -3.41 -22.07 -8.86
C PRO A 40 -3.18 -21.44 -10.24
N TYR A 41 -3.30 -20.12 -10.31
CA TYR A 41 -3.01 -19.39 -11.53
C TYR A 41 -1.50 -19.31 -11.73
N VAL A 42 -1.02 -19.71 -12.91
CA VAL A 42 0.39 -19.65 -13.29
C VAL A 42 0.51 -18.81 -14.55
N SER A 43 1.28 -17.72 -14.46
CA SER A 43 1.62 -16.88 -15.62
C SER A 43 3.13 -16.71 -15.73
N ARG A 44 3.59 -16.21 -16.89
CA ARG A 44 4.98 -15.83 -17.10
C ARG A 44 5.05 -14.37 -17.50
N THR A 45 6.00 -13.64 -16.91
CA THR A 45 6.34 -12.30 -17.41
C THR A 45 7.02 -12.43 -18.78
N ALA A 46 7.04 -11.33 -19.54
CA ALA A 46 7.72 -11.27 -20.84
C ALA A 46 9.21 -11.69 -20.77
N TYR A 47 9.84 -11.52 -19.60
CA TYR A 47 11.24 -11.87 -19.34
C TYR A 47 11.43 -13.23 -18.63
N GLY A 48 10.38 -14.04 -18.52
CA GLY A 48 10.48 -15.45 -18.15
C GLY A 48 10.27 -15.79 -16.67
N THR A 49 9.99 -14.82 -15.80
CA THR A 49 9.66 -15.08 -14.39
C THR A 49 8.31 -15.79 -14.31
N ALA A 50 8.27 -16.99 -13.72
CA ALA A 50 7.02 -17.69 -13.44
C ALA A 50 6.37 -17.09 -12.19
N ILE A 51 5.12 -16.65 -12.33
CA ILE A 51 4.28 -16.15 -11.24
C ILE A 51 3.29 -17.26 -10.89
N VAL A 52 3.21 -17.63 -9.61
CA VAL A 52 2.28 -18.65 -9.10
C VAL A 52 1.46 -18.02 -7.99
N GLU A 53 0.14 -18.04 -8.15
CA GLU A 53 -0.76 -17.33 -7.24
C GLU A 53 -1.82 -18.23 -6.62
N GLY A 54 -2.15 -17.91 -5.37
CA GLY A 54 -3.19 -18.58 -4.61
C GLY A 54 -4.58 -18.32 -5.19
N ARG A 55 -5.48 -19.29 -4.99
CA ARG A 55 -6.84 -19.33 -5.57
C ARG A 55 -7.75 -18.17 -5.15
N LEU A 56 -7.47 -17.53 -4.01
CA LEU A 56 -8.30 -16.48 -3.39
C LEU A 56 -7.57 -15.13 -3.34
N THR A 57 -6.61 -14.91 -4.25
CA THR A 57 -5.87 -13.65 -4.30
C THR A 57 -6.72 -12.59 -5.00
N SER A 58 -7.29 -11.66 -4.22
CA SER A 58 -8.13 -10.60 -4.78
C SER A 58 -7.33 -9.74 -5.75
N PRO A 59 -7.81 -9.50 -6.98
CA PRO A 59 -7.15 -8.62 -7.93
C PRO A 59 -7.16 -7.15 -7.50
N SER A 60 -8.01 -6.78 -6.55
CA SER A 60 -8.34 -5.39 -6.20
C SER A 60 -7.18 -4.62 -5.54
N ALA A 61 -6.23 -5.30 -4.90
CA ALA A 61 -5.09 -4.68 -4.22
C ALA A 61 -3.74 -4.97 -4.91
N ARG A 62 -3.77 -5.16 -6.23
CA ARG A 62 -2.58 -5.48 -7.02
C ARG A 62 -1.85 -4.25 -7.50
N VAL A 63 -0.53 -4.33 -7.43
CA VAL A 63 0.37 -3.33 -8.00
C VAL A 63 0.19 -3.28 -9.52
N PRO A 64 0.11 -2.08 -10.13
CA PRO A 64 0.11 -1.91 -11.57
C PRO A 64 1.28 -2.66 -12.25
N GLU A 65 0.98 -3.47 -13.26
CA GLU A 65 1.97 -4.35 -13.89
C GLU A 65 3.17 -3.59 -14.48
N ILE A 66 2.94 -2.36 -14.93
CA ILE A 66 3.98 -1.50 -15.49
C ILE A 66 5.16 -1.29 -14.53
N ILE A 67 4.91 -1.25 -13.20
CA ILE A 67 5.97 -1.13 -12.19
C ILE A 67 6.86 -2.38 -12.19
N ALA A 68 6.25 -3.57 -12.17
CA ALA A 68 6.99 -4.82 -12.16
C ALA A 68 7.81 -5.02 -13.46
N GLN A 69 7.25 -4.57 -14.59
CA GLN A 69 7.83 -4.71 -15.92
C GLN A 69 8.96 -3.72 -16.21
N ARG A 70 8.87 -2.47 -15.72
CA ARG A 70 9.76 -1.38 -16.14
C ARG A 70 10.77 -0.93 -15.08
N CYS A 71 10.48 -1.09 -13.79
CA CYS A 71 11.44 -0.70 -12.75
C CYS A 71 12.64 -1.68 -12.66
N GLY A 72 13.84 -1.13 -12.45
CA GLY A 72 15.04 -1.89 -12.09
C GLY A 72 14.95 -2.46 -10.67
N GLY A 73 14.44 -1.66 -9.73
CA GLY A 73 14.26 -2.01 -8.32
C GLY A 73 15.47 -1.68 -7.46
N ILE A 74 15.21 -1.48 -6.16
CA ILE A 74 16.23 -1.22 -5.14
C ILE A 74 16.45 -2.50 -4.35
N THR A 75 17.69 -2.99 -4.24
CA THR A 75 17.96 -4.22 -3.49
C THR A 75 18.26 -3.93 -2.03
N VAL A 76 17.41 -4.40 -1.12
CA VAL A 76 17.57 -4.25 0.33
C VAL A 76 17.56 -5.64 0.98
N LYS A 77 18.60 -5.98 1.74
CA LYS A 77 18.75 -7.29 2.42
C LYS A 77 18.51 -8.50 1.48
N GLY A 78 18.94 -8.40 0.22
CA GLY A 78 18.77 -9.45 -0.79
C GLY A 78 17.41 -9.49 -1.49
N HIS A 79 16.49 -8.57 -1.17
CA HIS A 79 15.20 -8.43 -1.85
C HIS A 79 15.25 -7.26 -2.84
N THR A 80 14.96 -7.51 -4.12
CA THR A 80 14.81 -6.45 -5.12
C THR A 80 13.40 -5.85 -5.03
N LEU A 81 13.32 -4.60 -4.60
CA LEU A 81 12.09 -3.89 -4.31
C LEU A 81 11.76 -2.93 -5.46
N LYS A 82 10.76 -3.25 -6.28
CA LYS A 82 10.29 -2.40 -7.38
C LYS A 82 9.07 -1.57 -7.00
N SER A 83 8.22 -2.12 -6.13
CA SER A 83 6.96 -1.52 -5.71
C SER A 83 6.84 -1.42 -4.19
N PHE A 84 6.41 -0.24 -3.74
CA PHE A 84 6.14 0.06 -2.33
C PHE A 84 4.65 0.40 -2.19
N ALA A 85 3.89 -0.42 -1.46
CA ALA A 85 2.51 -0.08 -1.14
C ALA A 85 2.48 0.95 0.00
N TYR A 86 1.98 2.14 -0.29
CA TYR A 86 1.80 3.20 0.70
C TYR A 86 0.51 2.97 1.48
N THR A 87 0.61 2.31 2.63
CA THR A 87 -0.55 1.96 3.46
C THR A 87 -0.15 1.55 4.87
N THR A 88 -1.07 1.74 5.81
CA THR A 88 -1.05 1.19 7.17
C THR A 88 -2.24 0.25 7.43
N ASP A 89 -3.04 -0.04 6.41
CA ASP A 89 -4.20 -0.93 6.53
C ASP A 89 -3.72 -2.38 6.54
N ALA A 90 -3.91 -3.06 7.68
CA ALA A 90 -3.50 -4.43 7.90
C ALA A 90 -4.10 -5.42 6.88
N VAL A 91 -5.33 -5.18 6.42
CA VAL A 91 -5.99 -6.03 5.42
C VAL A 91 -5.30 -5.88 4.07
N ILE A 92 -4.94 -4.66 3.69
CA ILE A 92 -4.21 -4.39 2.45
C ILE A 92 -2.80 -4.99 2.51
N ILE A 93 -2.08 -4.75 3.61
CA ILE A 93 -0.72 -5.25 3.81
C ILE A 93 -0.67 -6.77 3.68
N ARG A 94 -1.68 -7.48 4.18
CA ARG A 94 -1.73 -8.94 4.12
C ARG A 94 -2.09 -9.51 2.74
N ASN A 95 -2.69 -8.70 1.86
CA ASN A 95 -3.28 -9.16 0.60
C ASN A 95 -2.68 -8.50 -0.65
N THR A 96 -1.71 -7.60 -0.51
CA THR A 96 -1.04 -6.96 -1.65
C THR A 96 0.12 -7.83 -2.17
N ASN A 97 0.42 -7.69 -3.46
CA ASN A 97 1.59 -8.29 -4.11
C ASN A 97 2.77 -7.30 -4.26
N ALA A 98 2.75 -6.18 -3.53
CA ALA A 98 3.87 -5.23 -3.51
C ALA A 98 5.15 -5.85 -2.94
N ASN A 99 6.32 -5.39 -3.40
CA ASN A 99 7.59 -5.92 -2.92
C ASN A 99 7.93 -5.44 -1.50
N ALA A 100 7.44 -4.26 -1.12
CA ALA A 100 7.61 -3.68 0.20
C ALA A 100 6.38 -2.87 0.62
N ILE A 101 6.28 -2.59 1.91
CA ILE A 101 5.25 -1.71 2.48
C ILE A 101 5.92 -0.43 2.96
N LEU A 102 5.35 0.71 2.60
CA LEU A 102 5.73 2.04 3.09
C LEU A 102 4.66 2.53 4.07
N ALA A 103 4.87 2.28 5.37
CA ALA A 103 3.94 2.61 6.43
C ALA A 103 4.27 3.97 7.05
N VAL A 104 3.86 5.03 6.35
CA VAL A 104 3.94 6.42 6.84
C VAL A 104 2.52 6.97 7.02
N TYR A 105 2.28 7.66 8.13
CA TYR A 105 0.97 8.19 8.49
C TYR A 105 1.11 9.53 9.23
N PRO A 106 0.08 10.40 9.22
CA PRO A 106 0.17 11.78 9.71
C PRO A 106 0.01 11.89 11.24
N PHE A 107 0.60 10.96 12.00
CA PHE A 107 0.63 10.98 13.47
C PHE A 107 2.03 10.63 13.96
N THR A 108 2.31 10.86 15.25
CA THR A 108 3.56 10.43 15.86
C THR A 108 3.71 8.92 15.74
N GLY A 109 4.90 8.46 15.37
CA GLY A 109 5.21 7.03 15.30
C GLY A 109 5.01 6.37 16.66
N GLU A 110 4.11 5.40 16.75
CA GLU A 110 3.93 4.60 17.96
C GLU A 110 4.50 3.18 17.76
N PRO A 111 5.38 2.69 18.67
CA PRO A 111 5.94 1.35 18.58
C PRO A 111 4.89 0.22 18.51
N VAL A 112 3.71 0.42 19.10
CA VAL A 112 2.61 -0.56 19.06
C VAL A 112 2.02 -0.68 17.66
N ILE A 113 1.93 0.44 16.91
CA ILE A 113 1.47 0.43 15.53
C ILE A 113 2.49 -0.31 14.66
N THR A 114 3.78 0.00 14.80
CA THR A 114 4.85 -0.71 14.08
C THR A 114 4.79 -2.21 14.32
N GLN A 115 4.66 -2.64 15.58
CA GLN A 115 4.55 -4.05 15.92
C GLN A 115 3.31 -4.72 15.29
N ALA A 116 2.16 -4.05 15.30
CA ALA A 116 0.94 -4.55 14.69
C ALA A 116 1.11 -4.74 13.17
N LEU A 117 1.74 -3.78 12.49
CA LEU A 117 2.02 -3.86 11.05
C LEU A 117 3.03 -4.96 10.72
N LEU A 118 4.10 -5.10 11.52
CA LEU A 118 5.08 -6.17 11.38
C LEU A 118 4.45 -7.56 11.55
N THR A 119 3.45 -7.69 12.42
CA THR A 119 2.75 -8.96 12.64
C THR A 119 1.99 -9.43 11.40
N VAL A 120 1.49 -8.50 10.58
CA VAL A 120 0.70 -8.83 9.39
C VAL A 120 1.52 -8.81 8.10
N ALA A 121 2.60 -8.04 8.02
CA ALA A 121 3.45 -7.92 6.85
C ALA A 121 4.15 -9.24 6.49
N GLN A 122 4.10 -9.62 5.21
CA GLN A 122 4.89 -10.75 4.66
C GLN A 122 6.12 -10.27 3.88
N MET A 123 6.20 -8.96 3.65
CA MET A 123 7.19 -8.26 2.86
C MET A 123 7.92 -7.24 3.73
N PRO A 124 9.13 -6.81 3.35
CA PRO A 124 9.87 -5.76 4.02
C PRO A 124 9.00 -4.53 4.35
N LEU A 125 8.93 -4.19 5.63
CA LEU A 125 8.17 -3.04 6.12
C LEU A 125 9.11 -1.87 6.41
N PHE A 126 8.82 -0.72 5.80
CA PHE A 126 9.50 0.55 6.05
C PHE A 126 8.55 1.47 6.81
N VAL A 127 8.99 2.02 7.94
CA VAL A 127 8.11 2.74 8.86
C VAL A 127 8.49 4.21 9.02
N GLY A 128 7.49 5.09 9.05
CA GLY A 128 7.70 6.52 9.33
C GLY A 128 8.06 6.77 10.78
N VAL A 129 9.20 7.41 11.04
CA VAL A 129 9.70 7.70 12.40
C VAL A 129 9.92 9.18 12.67
N GLY A 130 9.97 10.02 11.63
CA GLY A 130 10.24 11.45 11.76
C GLY A 130 9.66 12.29 10.63
N GLY A 131 9.48 13.59 10.88
CA GLY A 131 8.86 14.51 9.93
C GLY A 131 8.37 15.80 10.55
N GLY A 132 7.26 16.34 10.05
CA GLY A 132 6.68 17.59 10.53
C GLY A 132 6.09 17.53 11.95
N THR A 133 5.65 16.35 12.41
CA THR A 133 5.02 16.15 13.73
C THR A 133 5.98 15.62 14.79
N THR A 134 7.08 14.99 14.37
CA THR A 134 8.04 14.34 15.26
C THR A 134 9.45 14.73 14.81
N THR A 135 10.15 15.46 15.68
CA THR A 135 11.45 16.07 15.40
C THR A 135 12.44 15.80 16.55
N GLY A 136 13.72 16.10 16.31
CA GLY A 136 14.77 16.01 17.32
C GLY A 136 15.09 14.58 17.77
N PRO A 137 15.63 14.40 19.00
CA PRO A 137 16.13 13.10 19.48
C PRO A 137 15.09 11.98 19.44
N ARG A 138 13.80 12.33 19.52
CA ARG A 138 12.69 11.37 19.49
C ARG A 138 12.66 10.56 18.19
N VAL A 139 13.08 11.14 17.08
CA VAL A 139 13.12 10.45 15.77
C VAL A 139 14.12 9.29 15.82
N ALA A 140 15.30 9.52 16.40
CA ALA A 140 16.32 8.49 16.51
C ALA A 140 15.91 7.38 17.49
N GLU A 141 15.29 7.74 18.62
CA GLU A 141 14.71 6.74 19.56
C GLU A 141 13.67 5.84 18.87
N LEU A 142 12.75 6.43 18.09
CA LEU A 142 11.74 5.68 17.34
C LEU A 142 12.38 4.80 16.27
N ALA A 143 13.44 5.28 15.62
CA ALA A 143 14.17 4.51 14.63
C ALA A 143 14.86 3.29 15.24
N MET A 144 15.53 3.44 16.38
CA MET A 144 16.12 2.33 17.13
C MET A 144 15.07 1.29 17.53
N VAL A 145 13.90 1.74 18.00
CA VAL A 145 12.79 0.84 18.35
C VAL A 145 12.27 0.10 17.12
N ALA A 146 12.08 0.80 16.00
CA ALA A 146 11.64 0.19 14.75
C ALA A 146 12.62 -0.89 14.26
N GLU A 147 13.93 -0.61 14.35
CA GLU A 147 14.98 -1.58 14.03
C GLU A 147 14.93 -2.81 14.94
N MET A 148 14.88 -2.62 16.27
CA MET A 148 14.80 -3.73 17.23
C MET A 148 13.56 -4.60 17.03
N GLN A 149 12.46 -4.03 16.53
CA GLN A 149 11.25 -4.77 16.20
C GLN A 149 11.34 -5.54 14.87
N GLY A 150 12.34 -5.24 14.03
CA GLY A 150 12.59 -5.94 12.77
C GLY A 150 12.11 -5.18 11.53
N ALA A 151 11.93 -3.86 11.59
CA ALA A 151 11.69 -3.07 10.39
C ALA A 151 12.83 -3.23 9.37
N ALA A 152 12.49 -3.18 8.08
CA ALA A 152 13.46 -3.30 7.00
C ALA A 152 14.24 -2.00 6.78
N GLY A 153 13.64 -0.87 7.13
CA GLY A 153 14.21 0.47 7.08
C GLY A 153 13.26 1.47 7.72
N VAL A 154 13.72 2.70 7.89
CA VAL A 154 12.92 3.79 8.47
C VAL A 154 12.76 4.93 7.48
N VAL A 155 11.69 5.69 7.60
CA VAL A 155 11.36 6.80 6.72
C VAL A 155 11.32 8.09 7.52
N ILE A 156 12.05 9.09 7.04
CA ILE A 156 12.08 10.43 7.58
C ILE A 156 11.48 11.38 6.54
N ASN A 157 10.39 12.04 6.89
CA ASN A 157 9.60 12.85 5.96
C ASN A 157 10.27 14.20 5.62
N ALA A 158 9.78 14.84 4.55
CA ALA A 158 10.37 16.06 3.97
C ALA A 158 10.71 17.19 4.97
N PRO A 159 9.85 17.53 5.96
CA PRO A 159 10.13 18.65 6.86
C PRO A 159 11.33 18.45 7.82
N ALA A 160 11.82 17.23 7.98
CA ALA A 160 12.93 16.96 8.89
C ALA A 160 14.27 17.47 8.30
N PRO A 161 15.12 18.12 9.11
CA PRO A 161 16.44 18.59 8.67
C PRO A 161 17.41 17.42 8.46
N ALA A 162 18.45 17.66 7.67
CA ALA A 162 19.50 16.66 7.39
C ALA A 162 20.22 16.16 8.65
N GLU A 163 20.39 17.00 9.67
CA GLU A 163 20.95 16.61 10.98
C GLU A 163 20.17 15.46 11.63
N THR A 164 18.84 15.40 11.42
CA THR A 164 18.03 14.29 11.94
C THR A 164 18.36 12.98 11.23
N ILE A 165 18.66 13.03 9.94
CA ILE A 165 19.09 11.85 9.16
C ILE A 165 20.47 11.40 9.64
N GLU A 166 21.43 12.32 9.74
CA GLU A 166 22.79 12.03 10.19
C GLU A 166 22.78 11.40 11.59
N THR A 167 22.03 12.00 12.52
CA THR A 167 21.87 11.47 13.88
C THR A 167 21.26 10.07 13.84
N THR A 168 20.20 9.87 13.04
CA THR A 168 19.52 8.56 12.94
C THR A 168 20.45 7.49 12.35
N MET A 169 21.16 7.82 11.27
CA MET A 169 22.13 6.92 10.62
C MET A 169 23.29 6.52 11.54
N SER A 170 23.66 7.35 12.53
CA SER A 170 24.69 6.97 13.51
C SER A 170 24.18 6.06 14.63
N MET A 171 22.87 5.83 14.73
CA MET A 171 22.23 5.08 15.80
C MET A 171 21.61 3.74 15.37
N ILE A 172 21.41 3.51 14.07
CA ILE A 172 20.78 2.30 13.53
C ILE A 172 21.57 1.72 12.35
N ASP A 173 21.44 0.42 12.09
CA ASP A 173 22.12 -0.29 11.00
C ASP A 173 21.20 -0.55 9.77
N ILE A 174 19.89 -0.28 9.89
CA ILE A 174 18.93 -0.39 8.79
C ILE A 174 18.88 0.89 7.94
N PRO A 175 18.56 0.79 6.63
CA PRO A 175 18.54 1.95 5.74
C PRO A 175 17.54 3.02 6.16
N VAL A 176 17.97 4.28 6.11
CA VAL A 176 17.12 5.46 6.26
C VAL A 176 16.69 5.95 4.88
N ILE A 177 15.38 6.06 4.68
CA ILE A 177 14.74 6.68 3.51
C ILE A 177 14.43 8.14 3.84
N ALA A 178 15.01 9.06 3.08
CA ALA A 178 14.74 10.48 3.22
C ALA A 178 13.72 10.95 2.18
N THR A 179 12.61 11.51 2.63
CA THR A 179 11.62 12.07 1.71
C THR A 179 11.99 13.50 1.31
N VAL A 180 11.81 13.83 0.04
CA VAL A 180 12.07 15.15 -0.55
C VAL A 180 10.94 15.54 -1.49
N THR A 181 10.79 16.85 -1.71
CA THR A 181 9.75 17.42 -2.58
C THR A 181 10.32 18.23 -3.74
N GLU A 182 11.61 18.55 -3.71
CA GLU A 182 12.34 19.39 -4.67
C GLU A 182 13.76 18.85 -4.81
N ASP A 183 14.52 19.37 -5.77
CA ASP A 183 15.97 19.14 -5.90
C ASP A 183 16.68 20.44 -5.52
N ASP A 184 16.94 20.59 -4.22
CA ASP A 184 17.42 21.82 -3.58
C ASP A 184 18.57 21.53 -2.59
N GLU A 185 19.09 22.58 -1.95
CA GLU A 185 20.17 22.45 -0.95
C GLU A 185 19.78 21.52 0.21
N VAL A 186 18.50 21.51 0.61
CA VAL A 186 18.01 20.59 1.64
C VAL A 186 18.14 19.14 1.18
N THR A 187 17.75 18.85 -0.05
CA THR A 187 17.88 17.51 -0.66
C THR A 187 19.33 17.08 -0.71
N GLU A 188 20.23 17.96 -1.15
CA GLU A 188 21.68 17.71 -1.15
C GLU A 188 22.20 17.39 0.25
N CYS A 189 21.81 18.19 1.26
CA CYS A 189 22.22 17.95 2.64
C CYS A 189 21.73 16.60 3.16
N LYS A 190 20.53 16.16 2.79
CA LYS A 190 19.99 14.85 3.18
C LYS A 190 20.76 13.69 2.53
N ILE A 191 21.21 13.86 1.29
CA ILE A 191 22.07 12.90 0.59
C ILE A 191 23.42 12.81 1.30
N ILE A 192 24.07 13.95 1.55
CA ILE A 192 25.36 14.03 2.25
C ILE A 192 25.29 13.44 3.66
N ALA A 193 24.16 13.64 4.36
CA ALA A 193 23.90 13.07 5.68
C ALA A 193 23.79 11.53 5.70
N GLY A 194 23.85 10.88 4.53
CA GLY A 194 23.90 9.42 4.41
C GLY A 194 22.55 8.74 4.22
N ALA A 195 21.52 9.46 3.74
CA ALA A 195 20.26 8.83 3.36
C ALA A 195 20.50 7.73 2.31
N ALA A 196 20.12 6.49 2.63
CA ALA A 196 20.37 5.34 1.76
C ALA A 196 19.45 5.31 0.53
N ILE A 197 18.26 5.90 0.64
CA ILE A 197 17.27 6.00 -0.44
C ILE A 197 16.62 7.39 -0.38
N ILE A 198 16.48 8.04 -1.54
CA ILE A 198 15.74 9.29 -1.65
C ILE A 198 14.32 8.99 -2.15
N ASN A 199 13.32 9.34 -1.34
CA ASN A 199 11.91 9.20 -1.66
C ASN A 199 11.34 10.52 -2.19
N VAL A 200 11.09 10.62 -3.49
CA VAL A 200 10.54 11.82 -4.13
C VAL A 200 9.01 11.82 -4.04
N ALA A 201 8.47 12.81 -3.34
CA ALA A 201 7.04 12.99 -3.09
C ALA A 201 6.57 14.40 -3.53
N ALA A 202 6.88 14.79 -4.78
CA ALA A 202 6.64 16.14 -5.31
C ALA A 202 5.28 16.32 -6.05
N GLY A 203 4.34 15.39 -5.86
CA GLY A 203 3.03 15.41 -6.52
C GLY A 203 3.16 15.40 -8.05
N ALA A 204 2.56 16.39 -8.72
CA ALA A 204 2.59 16.51 -10.18
C ALA A 204 4.01 16.71 -10.75
N ARG A 205 4.96 17.22 -9.94
CA ARG A 205 6.35 17.45 -10.35
C ARG A 205 7.28 16.25 -10.10
N THR A 206 6.75 15.11 -9.64
CA THR A 206 7.58 13.97 -9.22
C THR A 206 8.57 13.54 -10.30
N ALA A 207 8.14 13.33 -11.55
CA ALA A 207 9.04 12.95 -12.64
C ALA A 207 10.13 14.02 -12.92
N GLN A 208 9.79 15.30 -12.86
CA GLN A 208 10.75 16.39 -13.03
C GLN A 208 11.83 16.37 -11.95
N VAL A 209 11.43 16.22 -10.68
CA VAL A 209 12.37 16.21 -9.54
C VAL A 209 13.25 14.95 -9.59
N VAL A 210 12.68 13.79 -9.94
CA VAL A 210 13.44 12.55 -10.14
C VAL A 210 14.53 12.72 -11.21
N SER A 211 14.17 13.29 -12.37
CA SER A 211 15.14 13.54 -13.46
C SER A 211 16.28 14.44 -13.00
N SER A 212 15.95 15.53 -12.29
CA SER A 212 16.93 16.48 -11.76
C SER A 212 17.90 15.81 -10.77
N ILE A 213 17.38 15.06 -9.80
CA ILE A 213 18.22 14.35 -8.83
C ILE A 213 19.09 13.30 -9.54
N ARG A 214 18.53 12.55 -10.50
CA ARG A 214 19.29 11.52 -11.22
C ARG A 214 20.43 12.09 -12.06
N GLU A 215 20.27 13.29 -12.62
CA GLU A 215 21.33 13.98 -13.37
C GLU A 215 22.54 14.31 -12.47
N HIS A 216 22.30 14.72 -11.23
CA HIS A 216 23.34 15.10 -10.27
C HIS A 216 23.90 13.90 -9.47
N HIS A 217 23.05 12.90 -9.19
CA HIS A 217 23.35 11.75 -8.34
C HIS A 217 23.02 10.42 -9.04
N PRO A 218 23.80 10.00 -10.05
CA PRO A 218 23.48 8.85 -10.88
C PRO A 218 23.42 7.51 -10.13
N GLU A 219 24.12 7.39 -9.00
CA GLU A 219 24.22 6.15 -8.22
C GLU A 219 23.21 6.07 -7.06
N ILE A 220 22.51 7.15 -6.72
CA ILE A 220 21.65 7.14 -5.55
C ILE A 220 20.35 6.34 -5.82
N PRO A 221 19.90 5.48 -4.91
CA PRO A 221 18.61 4.83 -5.07
C PRO A 221 17.46 5.83 -4.95
N ILE A 222 16.60 5.90 -5.96
CA ILE A 222 15.45 6.79 -6.01
C ILE A 222 14.14 5.98 -5.93
N LEU A 223 13.42 6.18 -4.83
CA LEU A 223 12.01 5.79 -4.69
C LEU A 223 11.14 7.00 -5.05
N ALA A 224 10.05 6.82 -5.79
CA ALA A 224 9.21 7.96 -6.18
C ALA A 224 7.72 7.65 -6.23
N SER A 225 6.90 8.66 -6.00
CA SER A 225 5.44 8.54 -6.06
C SER A 225 4.93 8.33 -7.49
N GLY A 226 4.09 7.31 -7.71
CA GLY A 226 3.58 6.95 -9.04
C GLY A 226 2.47 7.85 -9.59
N GLY A 227 1.85 8.72 -8.78
CA GLY A 227 0.89 9.73 -9.27
C GLY A 227 -0.49 9.22 -9.70
N GLY A 228 -0.82 7.95 -9.45
CA GLY A 228 -2.18 7.39 -9.52
C GLY A 228 -2.66 6.93 -10.91
N SER A 229 -1.90 7.15 -11.99
CA SER A 229 -2.19 6.62 -13.33
C SER A 229 -0.97 5.92 -13.92
N GLU A 230 -1.18 4.95 -14.83
CA GLU A 230 -0.08 4.23 -15.47
C GLU A 230 0.86 5.15 -16.26
N GLU A 231 0.31 6.16 -16.94
CA GLU A 231 1.08 7.17 -17.68
C GLU A 231 2.04 7.94 -16.76
N ARG A 232 1.58 8.32 -15.57
CA ARG A 232 2.41 9.03 -14.58
C ARG A 232 3.45 8.11 -13.96
N ILE A 233 3.08 6.88 -13.67
CA ILE A 233 4.02 5.86 -13.19
C ILE A 233 5.14 5.70 -14.22
N LEU A 234 4.79 5.53 -15.49
CA LEU A 234 5.76 5.36 -16.57
C LEU A 234 6.66 6.58 -16.72
N ALA A 235 6.11 7.80 -16.68
CA ALA A 235 6.89 9.03 -16.73
C ALA A 235 7.88 9.14 -15.55
N THR A 236 7.49 8.73 -14.35
CA THR A 236 8.37 8.71 -13.18
C THR A 236 9.49 7.67 -13.31
N ILE A 237 9.19 6.49 -13.88
CA ILE A 237 10.20 5.45 -14.14
C ILE A 237 11.19 5.92 -15.22
N ASP A 238 10.68 6.44 -16.34
CA ASP A 238 11.51 6.90 -17.46
C ASP A 238 12.37 8.12 -17.07
N ALA A 239 11.96 8.90 -16.05
CA ALA A 239 12.78 9.95 -15.44
C ALA A 239 13.96 9.42 -14.60
N GLY A 240 14.00 8.12 -14.28
CA GLY A 240 15.10 7.50 -13.56
C GLY A 240 14.78 7.03 -12.14
N ALA A 241 13.51 6.84 -11.78
CA ALA A 241 13.14 6.21 -10.51
C ALA A 241 13.44 4.69 -10.53
N ASP A 242 14.07 4.18 -9.48
CA ASP A 242 14.40 2.76 -9.36
C ASP A 242 13.21 1.95 -8.84
N ALA A 243 12.40 2.56 -7.98
CA ALA A 243 11.20 1.96 -7.40
C ALA A 243 10.05 2.97 -7.30
N ILE A 244 8.82 2.46 -7.27
CA ILE A 244 7.62 3.28 -7.25
C ILE A 244 6.79 3.03 -5.99
N THR A 245 6.42 4.12 -5.34
CA THR A 245 5.39 4.15 -4.31
C THR A 245 4.02 4.26 -4.97
N TRP A 246 3.14 3.31 -4.66
CA TRP A 246 1.77 3.24 -5.14
C TRP A 246 0.80 3.19 -3.97
N THR A 247 -0.32 3.93 -4.08
CA THR A 247 -1.37 3.92 -3.08
C THR A 247 -2.44 2.90 -3.48
N PRO A 248 -2.58 1.78 -2.75
CA PRO A 248 -3.67 0.84 -2.97
C PRO A 248 -5.03 1.46 -2.68
N PRO A 249 -6.12 0.94 -3.27
CA PRO A 249 -7.47 1.29 -2.83
C PRO A 249 -7.65 0.88 -1.37
N SER A 250 -8.40 1.68 -0.61
CA SER A 250 -8.69 1.36 0.79
C SER A 250 -9.63 0.15 0.90
N ALA A 251 -9.63 -0.52 2.06
CA ALA A 251 -10.55 -1.61 2.33
C ALA A 251 -12.02 -1.17 2.15
N GLN A 252 -12.36 0.07 2.53
CA GLN A 252 -13.70 0.62 2.33
C GLN A 252 -14.03 0.78 0.84
N GLN A 253 -13.10 1.28 0.02
CA GLN A 253 -13.31 1.42 -1.42
C GLN A 253 -13.55 0.06 -2.08
N MET A 254 -12.75 -0.95 -1.73
CA MET A 254 -12.93 -2.31 -2.24
C MET A 254 -14.25 -2.93 -1.79
N GLN A 255 -14.62 -2.74 -0.52
CA GLN A 255 -15.91 -3.20 0.00
C GLN A 255 -17.07 -2.55 -0.75
N SER A 256 -17.02 -1.23 -0.97
CA SER A 256 -18.05 -0.51 -1.73
C SER A 256 -18.18 -1.04 -3.16
N GLN A 257 -17.07 -1.30 -3.85
CA GLN A 257 -17.07 -1.90 -5.19
C GLN A 257 -17.67 -3.31 -5.19
N MET A 258 -17.32 -4.14 -4.21
CA MET A 258 -17.88 -5.48 -4.07
C MET A 258 -19.40 -5.43 -3.82
N MET A 259 -19.86 -4.51 -2.96
CA MET A 259 -21.29 -4.34 -2.69
C MET A 259 -22.06 -3.83 -3.92
N ALA A 260 -21.47 -2.96 -4.74
CA ALA A 260 -22.07 -2.52 -5.99
C ALA A 260 -22.27 -3.70 -6.97
N LYS A 261 -21.28 -4.60 -7.07
CA LYS A 261 -21.41 -5.85 -7.84
C LYS A 261 -22.54 -6.73 -7.32
N TYR A 262 -22.65 -6.90 -6.00
CA TYR A 262 -23.76 -7.67 -5.40
C TYR A 262 -25.14 -7.07 -5.68
N ARG A 263 -25.24 -5.74 -5.83
CA ARG A 263 -26.48 -5.05 -6.18
C ARG A 263 -26.75 -4.99 -7.69
N GLY A 264 -25.83 -5.44 -8.53
CA GLY A 264 -25.94 -5.35 -10.00
C GLY A 264 -25.79 -3.92 -10.52
N GLU A 265 -25.08 -3.05 -9.79
CA GLU A 265 -24.85 -1.64 -10.13
C GLU A 265 -23.55 -1.42 -10.92
N ALA A 266 -22.86 -2.50 -11.29
CA ALA A 266 -21.51 -2.50 -11.89
C ALA A 266 -21.51 -3.03 -13.32
#